data_AF-A0AA36M4I0-F1
#
_entry.id   AF-A0AA36M4I0-F1
#
_cell.length_a   1.000
_cell.length_b   1.000
_cell.length_c   1.000
_cell.angle_alpha   90.00
_cell.angle_beta   90.00
_cell.angle_gamma   90.00
#
_symmetry.space_group_name_H-M   'P 1'
#
loop_
_entity.id
_entity.type
_entity.pdbx_description
1 polymer ?
#
loop_
_entity_poly.entity_id
_entity_poly.type
_entity_poly.pdbx_seq_one_letter_code
_entity_poly.pdbx_strand_id
1 'polypeptide(L)'
;MSPKIELRFPDGPPQAHPGSFKQNGMDSQRRPSEKNGAPYFHDPDPLIEEVLNEGYEQEMAAVASTMAPVHSSTINVIVQKCLCRPKQHLENASLKRERNLLVALSTVPYCNASASQWALLRGFYTAAATFALEEPALASECPRKGNHWQIVGFQGCDPATDFRGTGILSLIQLYNLVQTLPESKLAAVVQLSRNEPHDFPFAVVGINITALLVTRLRNGELIESALLCGGYLKALNRLYQSCIILFCKQWKEENCTVKDCQHILNKIDTLLRQSQKSLLNS
;
A
#
# COMPACT_ATOMS: atom_id res chain seq x y z
N MET A 1 -22.22 -16.97 7.56
CA MET A 1 -21.79 -15.57 7.33
C MET A 1 -20.40 -15.42 7.93
N SER A 2 -19.36 -15.37 7.11
CA SER A 2 -18.00 -15.13 7.59
C SER A 2 -17.93 -13.74 8.24
N PRO A 3 -17.29 -13.58 9.41
CA PRO A 3 -17.17 -12.27 10.05
C PRO A 3 -16.45 -11.32 9.08
N LYS A 4 -17.10 -10.21 8.73
CA LYS A 4 -16.53 -9.21 7.83
C LYS A 4 -15.47 -8.44 8.62
N ILE A 5 -14.19 -8.60 8.27
CA ILE A 5 -13.13 -7.75 8.83
C ILE A 5 -13.44 -6.31 8.42
N GLU A 6 -13.63 -5.45 9.43
CA GLU A 6 -13.86 -4.04 9.22
C GLU A 6 -12.56 -3.40 8.70
N LEU A 7 -12.59 -2.88 7.47
CA LEU A 7 -11.53 -2.03 6.95
C LEU A 7 -11.51 -0.75 7.79
N ARG A 8 -10.56 -0.62 8.72
CA ARG A 8 -10.43 0.59 9.55
C ARG A 8 -9.33 1.47 9.03
N PHE A 9 -9.72 2.64 8.54
CA PHE A 9 -8.85 3.76 8.29
C PHE A 9 -8.69 4.51 9.62
N PRO A 10 -7.47 4.62 10.19
CA PRO A 10 -7.25 5.28 11.49
C PRO A 10 -7.82 6.71 11.56
N ASP A 11 -7.87 7.40 10.42
CA ASP A 11 -8.37 8.77 10.29
C ASP A 11 -9.81 8.85 9.73
N GLY A 12 -10.52 7.71 9.61
CA GLY A 12 -11.73 7.58 8.82
C GLY A 12 -11.45 7.52 7.31
N PRO A 13 -12.41 7.10 6.47
CA PRO A 13 -12.26 7.23 5.02
C PRO A 13 -12.01 8.72 4.68
N PRO A 14 -11.17 9.04 3.69
CA PRO A 14 -11.06 10.41 3.19
C PRO A 14 -12.46 10.97 3.00
N GLN A 15 -12.75 12.15 3.56
CA GLN A 15 -14.07 12.76 3.36
C GLN A 15 -14.30 12.92 1.86
N ALA A 16 -15.20 12.11 1.31
CA ALA A 16 -15.73 12.32 -0.02
C ALA A 16 -16.54 13.62 0.07
N HIS A 17 -15.97 14.73 -0.40
CA HIS A 17 -16.76 15.93 -0.62
C HIS A 17 -17.87 15.59 -1.62
N PRO A 18 -19.16 15.69 -1.27
CA PRO A 18 -20.27 15.29 -2.16
C PRO A 18 -20.48 16.24 -3.35
N GLY A 19 -19.45 16.99 -3.78
CA GLY A 19 -19.60 18.16 -4.65
C GLY A 19 -18.73 18.21 -5.91
N SER A 20 -17.86 17.24 -6.20
CA SER A 20 -16.93 17.37 -7.34
C SER A 20 -16.70 16.11 -8.18
N PHE A 21 -17.63 15.17 -8.19
CA PHE A 21 -17.68 14.15 -9.24
C PHE A 21 -19.00 14.29 -9.99
N LYS A 22 -19.04 15.24 -10.92
CA LYS A 22 -19.93 15.07 -12.07
C LYS A 22 -19.44 13.81 -12.80
N GLN A 23 -20.30 12.80 -12.85
CA GLN A 23 -20.23 11.76 -13.86
C GLN A 23 -20.36 12.44 -15.22
N ASN A 24 -19.26 12.96 -15.74
CA ASN A 24 -19.13 13.16 -17.17
C ASN A 24 -18.73 11.79 -17.72
N GLY A 25 -19.72 11.09 -18.28
CA GLY A 25 -19.47 10.04 -19.24
C GLY A 25 -18.71 10.65 -20.42
N MET A 26 -17.40 10.52 -20.39
CA MET A 26 -16.51 10.74 -21.53
C MET A 26 -15.24 9.93 -21.29
N ASP A 27 -14.96 9.03 -22.22
CA ASP A 27 -13.71 8.30 -22.36
C ASP A 27 -12.51 9.14 -21.94
N SER A 28 -11.89 8.78 -20.82
CA SER A 28 -10.64 9.39 -20.39
C SER A 28 -9.71 8.28 -19.98
N GLN A 29 -9.10 7.65 -20.99
CA GLN A 29 -7.75 7.12 -20.82
C GLN A 29 -6.92 8.26 -20.24
N ARG A 30 -6.46 8.12 -18.99
CA ARG A 30 -5.52 9.06 -18.39
C ARG A 30 -4.27 9.01 -19.25
N ARG A 31 -4.04 10.07 -20.02
CA ARG A 31 -2.86 10.16 -20.88
C ARG A 31 -1.63 10.28 -19.98
N PRO A 32 -0.49 9.70 -20.40
CA PRO A 32 0.80 10.04 -19.81
C PRO A 32 0.95 11.56 -19.76
N SER A 33 1.60 12.10 -18.73
CA SER A 33 1.85 13.54 -18.71
C SER A 33 2.57 13.93 -20.01
N GLU A 34 1.94 14.76 -20.86
CA GLU A 34 2.50 15.23 -22.14
C GLU A 34 3.62 16.26 -21.89
N LYS A 35 4.62 15.90 -21.09
CA LYS A 35 5.89 16.62 -21.00
C LYS A 35 6.93 15.77 -21.71
N ASN A 36 7.41 16.27 -22.84
CA ASN A 36 8.53 15.75 -23.64
C ASN A 36 9.81 15.54 -22.80
N GLY A 37 9.87 14.50 -21.96
CA GLY A 37 10.98 14.25 -21.04
C GLY A 37 10.92 12.84 -20.44
N ALA A 38 12.06 12.39 -19.93
CA ALA A 38 12.23 11.10 -19.25
C ALA A 38 11.21 10.90 -18.10
N PRO A 39 10.91 9.64 -17.70
CA PRO A 39 10.06 9.35 -16.55
C PRO A 39 10.50 10.17 -15.33
N TYR A 40 9.54 10.75 -14.62
CA TYR A 40 9.84 11.56 -13.44
C TYR A 40 10.13 10.68 -12.23
N PHE A 41 9.35 9.61 -12.07
CA PHE A 41 9.55 8.58 -11.07
C PHE A 41 10.13 7.35 -11.76
N HIS A 42 11.21 6.81 -11.20
CA HIS A 42 11.84 5.60 -11.72
C HIS A 42 11.55 4.42 -10.82
N ASP A 43 11.11 3.32 -11.40
CA ASP A 43 10.93 2.04 -10.71
C ASP A 43 11.47 0.90 -11.60
N PRO A 44 12.17 -0.10 -11.04
CA PRO A 44 12.64 -1.24 -11.82
C PRO A 44 11.51 -2.09 -12.41
N ASP A 45 10.30 -2.04 -11.84
CA ASP A 45 9.13 -2.67 -12.43
C ASP A 45 8.45 -1.67 -13.39
N PRO A 46 8.40 -1.97 -14.71
CA PRO A 46 7.90 -1.04 -15.71
C PRO A 46 6.40 -0.76 -15.54
N LEU A 47 5.64 -1.68 -14.95
CA LEU A 47 4.21 -1.50 -14.74
C LEU A 47 3.94 -0.59 -13.54
N ILE A 48 4.75 -0.70 -12.49
CA ILE A 48 4.75 0.29 -11.40
C ILE A 48 5.21 1.65 -11.95
N GLU A 49 6.31 1.70 -12.70
CA GLU A 49 6.83 2.95 -13.28
C GLU A 49 5.77 3.66 -14.14
N GLU A 50 5.05 2.92 -14.99
CA GLU A 50 3.95 3.47 -15.79
C GLU A 50 2.86 4.11 -14.91
N VAL A 51 2.40 3.39 -13.88
CA VAL A 51 1.34 3.89 -12.99
C VAL A 51 1.81 5.10 -12.18
N LEU A 52 3.08 5.17 -11.74
CA LEU A 52 3.63 6.32 -11.01
C LEU A 52 3.74 7.59 -11.86
N ASN A 53 3.85 7.44 -13.19
CA ASN A 53 4.02 8.55 -14.14
C ASN A 53 2.74 8.91 -14.90
N GLU A 54 1.58 8.36 -14.50
CA GLU A 54 0.28 8.92 -14.87
C GLU A 54 0.11 10.35 -14.29
N GLY A 55 -0.76 11.17 -14.89
CA GLY A 55 -0.98 12.55 -14.44
C GLY A 55 -1.80 12.64 -13.16
N TYR A 56 -1.14 12.89 -12.02
CA TYR A 56 -1.77 13.08 -10.69
C TYR A 56 -1.56 14.47 -10.09
N GLU A 57 -1.26 15.48 -10.89
CA GLU A 57 -0.94 16.82 -10.40
C GLU A 57 -2.05 17.42 -9.53
N GLN A 58 -3.31 17.13 -9.87
CA GLN A 58 -4.47 17.63 -9.13
C GLN A 58 -4.60 16.95 -7.78
N GLU A 59 -4.47 15.62 -7.72
CA GLU A 59 -4.55 14.84 -6.50
C GLU A 59 -3.37 15.15 -5.57
N MET A 60 -2.16 15.30 -6.13
CA MET A 60 -0.98 15.75 -5.38
C MET A 60 -1.17 17.13 -4.78
N ALA A 61 -1.79 18.07 -5.51
CA ALA A 61 -2.12 19.39 -4.99
C ALA A 61 -3.18 19.33 -3.89
N ALA A 62 -4.21 18.48 -4.05
CA ALA A 62 -5.29 18.33 -3.08
C ALA A 62 -4.79 17.78 -1.74
N VAL A 63 -3.94 16.74 -1.75
CA VAL A 63 -3.44 16.12 -0.52
C VAL A 63 -2.36 16.92 0.18
N ALA A 64 -1.63 17.81 -0.51
CA ALA A 64 -0.51 18.55 0.07
C ALA A 64 -0.91 19.37 1.31
N SER A 65 -2.13 19.89 1.35
CA SER A 65 -2.67 20.66 2.49
C SER A 65 -3.00 19.81 3.71
N THR A 66 -3.15 18.50 3.54
CA THR A 66 -3.57 17.55 4.59
C THR A 66 -2.39 16.83 5.25
N MET A 67 -1.17 17.09 4.78
CA MET A 67 0.03 16.40 5.23
C MET A 67 0.74 17.18 6.33
N ALA A 68 1.15 16.49 7.39
CA ALA A 68 1.96 17.10 8.44
C ALA A 68 3.40 17.37 7.92
N PRO A 69 4.07 18.41 8.42
CA PRO A 69 5.47 18.65 8.10
C PRO A 69 6.36 17.51 8.62
N VAL A 70 7.48 17.26 7.92
CA VAL A 70 8.50 16.33 8.41
C VAL A 70 9.26 16.99 9.56
N HIS A 71 9.34 16.31 10.70
CA HIS A 71 10.07 16.78 11.86
C HIS A 71 11.40 16.02 12.03
N SER A 72 12.42 16.73 12.51
CA SER A 72 13.68 16.12 12.93
C SER A 72 13.50 15.41 14.27
N SER A 73 14.18 14.28 14.45
CA SER A 73 14.20 13.58 15.74
C SER A 73 14.70 14.49 16.87
N THR A 74 14.21 14.29 18.10
CA THR A 74 14.58 15.09 19.28
C THR A 74 16.09 15.15 19.51
N ILE A 75 16.79 14.04 19.25
CA ILE A 75 18.27 13.97 19.34
C ILE A 75 18.90 14.91 18.31
N ASN A 76 18.44 14.90 17.06
CA ASN A 76 18.95 15.79 16.02
C ASN A 76 18.70 17.26 16.37
N VAL A 77 17.56 17.59 17.00
CA VAL A 77 17.27 18.95 17.47
C VAL A 77 18.25 19.38 18.57
N ILE A 78 18.55 18.50 19.53
CA ILE A 78 19.52 18.79 20.60
C ILE A 78 20.92 18.97 20.01
N VAL A 79 21.38 18.04 19.17
CA VAL A 79 22.69 18.12 18.50
C VAL A 79 22.79 19.40 17.68
N GLN A 80 21.72 19.78 16.97
CA GLN A 80 21.69 21.02 16.19
C GLN A 80 21.85 22.27 17.08
N LYS A 81 21.10 22.33 18.19
CA LYS A 81 21.17 23.45 19.14
C LYS A 81 22.51 23.53 19.85
N CYS A 82 23.12 22.39 20.21
CA CYS A 82 24.38 22.35 20.94
C CYS A 82 25.62 22.51 20.05
N LEU A 83 25.55 22.12 18.77
CA LEU A 83 26.69 22.19 17.84
C LEU A 83 26.55 23.30 16.78
N CYS A 84 25.59 24.22 16.93
CA CYS A 84 25.30 25.30 15.98
C CYS A 84 25.22 24.82 14.50
N ARG A 85 24.75 23.58 14.28
CA ARG A 85 24.69 23.01 12.92
C ARG A 85 23.56 23.66 12.11
N PRO A 86 23.75 23.85 10.79
CA PRO A 86 22.68 24.34 9.92
C PRO A 86 21.42 23.45 10.02
N LYS A 87 20.22 24.05 9.85
CA LYS A 87 18.97 23.28 9.72
C LYS A 87 19.10 22.35 8.52
N GLN A 88 19.22 21.05 8.77
CA GLN A 88 19.12 20.06 7.70
C GLN A 88 17.67 19.98 7.25
N HIS A 89 17.42 20.29 5.98
CA HIS A 89 16.14 20.02 5.35
C HIS A 89 16.11 18.52 5.03
N LEU A 90 15.62 17.72 5.98
CA LEU A 90 15.67 16.25 5.89
C LEU A 90 14.97 15.72 4.62
N GLU A 91 13.84 16.34 4.27
CA GLU A 91 13.05 15.97 3.09
C GLU A 91 13.39 16.88 1.91
N ASN A 92 14.24 16.44 0.98
CA ASN A 92 14.55 17.24 -0.22
C ASN A 92 13.33 17.34 -1.17
N ALA A 93 13.41 18.19 -2.20
CA ALA A 93 12.30 18.42 -3.13
C ALA A 93 11.80 17.16 -3.85
N SER A 94 12.72 16.23 -4.17
CA SER A 94 12.37 14.95 -4.81
C SER A 94 11.58 14.06 -3.86
N LEU A 95 12.08 13.88 -2.63
CA LEU A 95 11.40 13.09 -1.58
C LEU A 95 10.04 13.69 -1.21
N LYS A 96 9.94 15.02 -1.09
CA LYS A 96 8.68 15.70 -0.82
C LYS A 96 7.65 15.42 -1.92
N ARG A 97 8.09 15.45 -3.18
CA ARG A 97 7.21 15.19 -4.31
C ARG A 97 6.80 13.72 -4.40
N GLU A 98 7.72 12.79 -4.16
CA GLU A 98 7.42 11.36 -4.07
C GLU A 98 6.40 11.10 -2.94
N ARG A 99 6.59 11.71 -1.77
CA ARG A 99 5.63 11.63 -0.67
C ARG A 99 4.25 12.16 -1.06
N ASN A 100 4.18 13.32 -1.69
CA ASN A 100 2.92 13.88 -2.19
C ASN A 100 2.24 12.93 -3.20
N LEU A 101 3.00 12.34 -4.12
CA LEU A 101 2.48 11.36 -5.07
C LEU A 101 1.89 10.16 -4.32
N LEU A 102 2.65 9.55 -3.42
CA LEU A 102 2.21 8.33 -2.72
C LEU A 102 0.97 8.59 -1.85
N VAL A 103 0.88 9.74 -1.19
CA VAL A 103 -0.34 10.16 -0.49
C VAL A 103 -1.48 10.39 -1.49
N ALA A 104 -1.25 10.98 -2.65
CA ALA A 104 -2.27 11.16 -3.69
C ALA A 104 -2.78 9.82 -4.22
N LEU A 105 -1.90 8.88 -4.54
CA LEU A 105 -2.23 7.51 -4.97
C LEU A 105 -3.07 6.76 -3.93
N SER A 106 -2.94 7.11 -2.63
CA SER A 106 -3.79 6.55 -1.58
C SER A 106 -5.25 7.02 -1.63
N THR A 107 -5.53 8.08 -2.39
CA THR A 107 -6.87 8.68 -2.55
C THR A 107 -7.48 8.44 -3.93
N VAL A 108 -6.65 8.06 -4.92
CA VAL A 108 -7.10 7.78 -6.28
C VAL A 108 -7.83 6.43 -6.30
N PRO A 109 -9.12 6.40 -6.69
CA PRO A 109 -9.87 5.14 -6.77
C PRO A 109 -9.33 4.26 -7.90
N TYR A 110 -9.40 2.94 -7.70
CA TYR A 110 -9.12 1.97 -8.74
C TYR A 110 -10.06 2.15 -9.94
N CYS A 111 -9.50 2.23 -11.14
CA CYS A 111 -10.23 2.42 -12.39
C CYS A 111 -10.23 1.13 -13.21
N ASN A 112 -11.41 0.50 -13.34
CA ASN A 112 -11.58 -0.69 -14.18
C ASN A 112 -11.20 -0.46 -15.66
N ALA A 113 -11.24 0.77 -16.16
CA ALA A 113 -10.86 1.09 -17.53
C ALA A 113 -9.33 1.25 -17.72
N SER A 114 -8.55 1.41 -16.64
CA SER A 114 -7.09 1.52 -16.73
C SER A 114 -6.46 0.17 -17.02
N ALA A 115 -5.68 0.08 -18.11
CA ALA A 115 -4.96 -1.12 -18.50
C ALA A 115 -3.82 -1.44 -17.51
N SER A 116 -3.07 -0.43 -17.09
CA SER A 116 -1.92 -0.59 -16.20
C SER A 116 -2.37 -0.97 -14.78
N GLN A 117 -3.42 -0.33 -14.25
CA GLN A 117 -4.01 -0.73 -12.97
C GLN A 117 -4.62 -2.13 -13.04
N TRP A 118 -5.25 -2.50 -14.15
CA TRP A 118 -5.72 -3.88 -14.37
C TRP A 118 -4.58 -4.89 -14.38
N ALA A 119 -3.48 -4.59 -15.07
CA ALA A 119 -2.32 -5.47 -15.12
C ALA A 119 -1.71 -5.68 -13.73
N LEU A 120 -1.65 -4.65 -12.87
CA LEU A 120 -1.20 -4.80 -11.48
C LEU A 120 -2.12 -5.75 -10.71
N LEU A 121 -3.44 -5.56 -10.83
CA LEU A 121 -4.43 -6.36 -10.10
C LEU A 121 -4.43 -7.82 -10.56
N ARG A 122 -4.34 -8.05 -11.87
CA ARG A 122 -4.19 -9.38 -12.45
C ARG A 122 -2.87 -10.03 -12.04
N GLY A 123 -1.77 -9.28 -12.03
CA GLY A 123 -0.46 -9.79 -11.59
C GLY A 123 -0.46 -10.22 -10.13
N PHE A 124 -1.10 -9.43 -9.26
CA PHE A 124 -1.35 -9.81 -7.87
C PHE A 124 -2.15 -11.11 -7.77
N TYR A 125 -3.30 -11.18 -8.47
CA TYR A 125 -4.15 -12.36 -8.46
C TYR A 125 -3.40 -13.61 -8.92
N THR A 126 -2.77 -13.58 -10.10
CA THR A 126 -2.12 -14.75 -10.68
C THR A 126 -1.02 -15.29 -9.77
N ALA A 127 -0.21 -14.42 -9.17
CA ALA A 127 0.85 -14.85 -8.25
C ALA A 127 0.27 -15.46 -6.97
N ALA A 128 -0.73 -14.84 -6.34
CA ALA A 128 -1.34 -15.37 -5.13
C ALA A 128 -2.17 -16.64 -5.40
N ALA A 129 -2.93 -16.66 -6.49
CA ALA A 129 -3.81 -17.78 -6.87
C ALA A 129 -3.02 -19.05 -7.18
N THR A 130 -1.79 -18.94 -7.69
CA THR A 130 -0.87 -20.07 -7.89
C THR A 130 -0.68 -20.92 -6.63
N PHE A 131 -0.69 -20.29 -5.45
CA PHE A 131 -0.54 -20.98 -4.16
C PHE A 131 -1.86 -21.21 -3.42
N ALA A 132 -2.97 -20.65 -3.92
CA ALA A 132 -4.28 -20.72 -3.29
C ALA A 132 -5.20 -21.78 -3.90
N LEU A 133 -5.05 -22.04 -5.19
CA LEU A 133 -5.87 -22.96 -5.97
C LEU A 133 -5.30 -24.39 -5.91
N GLU A 134 -6.19 -25.39 -5.97
CA GLU A 134 -5.81 -26.79 -6.13
C GLU A 134 -5.18 -27.05 -7.51
N GLU A 135 -5.67 -26.36 -8.54
CA GLU A 135 -5.15 -26.39 -9.91
C GLU A 135 -4.49 -25.03 -10.27
N PRO A 136 -3.16 -24.90 -10.13
CA PRO A 136 -2.47 -23.63 -10.38
C PRO A 136 -2.63 -23.08 -11.80
N ALA A 137 -2.91 -23.94 -12.79
CA ALA A 137 -3.14 -23.52 -14.18
C ALA A 137 -4.31 -22.52 -14.32
N LEU A 138 -5.32 -22.62 -13.43
CA LEU A 138 -6.48 -21.72 -13.40
C LEU A 138 -6.15 -20.33 -12.87
N ALA A 139 -4.96 -20.10 -12.28
CA ALA A 139 -4.53 -18.77 -11.82
C ALA A 139 -4.41 -17.73 -12.96
N SER A 140 -4.32 -18.20 -14.21
CA SER A 140 -4.30 -17.36 -15.41
C SER A 140 -5.71 -16.86 -15.81
N GLU A 141 -6.76 -17.56 -15.39
CA GLU A 141 -8.16 -17.20 -15.59
C GLU A 141 -8.57 -16.14 -14.55
N CYS A 142 -8.49 -14.88 -14.94
CA CYS A 142 -8.77 -13.75 -14.07
C CYS A 142 -9.76 -12.80 -14.77
N PRO A 143 -11.06 -13.13 -14.83
CA PRO A 143 -12.05 -12.19 -15.30
C PRO A 143 -12.10 -10.98 -14.34
N ARG A 144 -12.45 -9.79 -14.86
CA ARG A 144 -12.44 -8.57 -14.03
C ARG A 144 -13.34 -8.64 -12.79
N LYS A 145 -14.40 -9.44 -12.83
CA LYS A 145 -15.33 -9.66 -11.72
C LYS A 145 -15.66 -11.14 -11.57
N GLY A 146 -15.92 -11.58 -10.34
CA GLY A 146 -16.31 -12.94 -10.01
C GLY A 146 -15.82 -13.38 -8.63
N ASN A 147 -16.36 -14.48 -8.11
CA ASN A 147 -16.05 -14.94 -6.74
C ASN A 147 -14.58 -15.40 -6.56
N HIS A 148 -13.85 -15.61 -7.66
CA HIS A 148 -12.43 -15.96 -7.63
C HIS A 148 -11.57 -14.94 -6.86
N TRP A 149 -11.97 -13.67 -6.80
CA TRP A 149 -11.28 -12.65 -6.00
C TRP A 149 -11.25 -12.97 -4.50
N GLN A 150 -12.25 -13.69 -3.99
CA GLN A 150 -12.29 -14.10 -2.58
C GLN A 150 -11.21 -15.14 -2.25
N ILE A 151 -10.72 -15.89 -3.25
CA ILE A 151 -9.67 -16.91 -3.09
C ILE A 151 -8.36 -16.28 -2.62
N VAL A 152 -8.06 -15.07 -3.10
CA VAL A 152 -6.88 -14.27 -2.71
C VAL A 152 -7.21 -13.25 -1.61
N GLY A 153 -8.41 -13.32 -1.03
CA GLY A 153 -8.78 -12.57 0.17
C GLY A 153 -9.41 -11.19 -0.05
N PHE A 154 -10.02 -10.91 -1.21
CA PHE A 154 -10.92 -9.74 -1.35
C PHE A 154 -12.31 -10.01 -0.73
N GLN A 155 -13.06 -8.97 -0.35
CA GLN A 155 -14.35 -9.13 0.34
C GLN A 155 -15.50 -9.62 -0.56
N GLY A 156 -15.37 -9.49 -1.88
CA GLY A 156 -16.45 -9.82 -2.81
C GLY A 156 -15.94 -10.05 -4.23
N CYS A 157 -16.87 -9.99 -5.18
CA CYS A 157 -16.60 -10.30 -6.58
C CYS A 157 -16.00 -9.12 -7.39
N ASP A 158 -15.83 -7.95 -6.77
CA ASP A 158 -15.28 -6.74 -7.40
C ASP A 158 -14.26 -6.06 -6.46
N PRO A 159 -12.95 -6.26 -6.70
CA PRO A 159 -11.87 -5.68 -5.89
C PRO A 159 -11.90 -4.15 -5.80
N ALA A 160 -12.52 -3.47 -6.78
CA ALA A 160 -12.60 -2.01 -6.77
C ALA A 160 -13.24 -1.47 -5.48
N THR A 161 -14.11 -2.26 -4.85
CA THR A 161 -14.80 -1.87 -3.63
C THR A 161 -13.92 -1.90 -2.38
N ASP A 162 -12.85 -2.71 -2.37
CA ASP A 162 -11.94 -2.85 -1.25
C ASP A 162 -10.92 -1.70 -1.18
N PHE A 163 -10.53 -1.13 -2.32
CA PHE A 163 -9.51 -0.07 -2.40
C PHE A 163 -9.99 1.34 -2.00
N ARG A 164 -11.24 1.51 -1.56
CA ARG A 164 -11.86 2.84 -1.39
C ARG A 164 -11.14 3.80 -0.44
N GLY A 165 -10.41 3.31 0.56
CA GLY A 165 -9.70 4.20 1.52
C GLY A 165 -8.18 4.14 1.46
N THR A 166 -7.60 3.35 0.56
CA THR A 166 -6.14 3.30 0.31
C THR A 166 -5.77 3.44 -1.16
N GLY A 167 -6.76 3.61 -2.04
CA GLY A 167 -6.61 3.87 -3.45
C GLY A 167 -5.70 2.86 -4.18
N ILE A 168 -5.17 3.31 -5.31
CA ILE A 168 -4.24 2.52 -6.11
C ILE A 168 -2.89 2.27 -5.42
N LEU A 169 -2.55 3.01 -4.35
CA LEU A 169 -1.33 2.71 -3.58
C LEU A 169 -1.37 1.29 -2.98
N SER A 170 -2.49 0.87 -2.39
CA SER A 170 -2.60 -0.51 -1.86
C SER A 170 -2.49 -1.57 -2.94
N LEU A 171 -2.97 -1.29 -4.15
CA LEU A 171 -2.79 -2.17 -5.30
C LEU A 171 -1.32 -2.29 -5.71
N ILE A 172 -0.60 -1.17 -5.79
CA ILE A 172 0.85 -1.15 -6.05
C ILE A 172 1.59 -1.98 -5.00
N GLN A 173 1.24 -1.84 -3.71
CA GLN A 173 1.91 -2.58 -2.63
C GLN A 173 1.60 -4.08 -2.65
N LEU A 174 0.35 -4.48 -2.90
CA LEU A 174 -0.05 -5.88 -3.07
C LEU A 174 0.71 -6.53 -4.24
N TYR A 175 0.75 -5.85 -5.38
CA TYR A 175 1.50 -6.32 -6.54
C TYR A 175 3.00 -6.39 -6.26
N ASN A 176 3.60 -5.33 -5.72
CA ASN A 176 5.03 -5.32 -5.40
C ASN A 176 5.43 -6.44 -4.42
N LEU A 177 4.60 -6.71 -3.40
CA LEU A 177 4.80 -7.81 -2.47
C LEU A 177 4.94 -9.14 -3.21
N VAL A 178 4.00 -9.49 -4.09
CA VAL A 178 4.04 -10.79 -4.76
C VAL A 178 5.16 -10.91 -5.80
N GLN A 179 5.65 -9.79 -6.34
CA GLN A 179 6.77 -9.78 -7.27
C GLN A 179 8.14 -9.90 -6.58
N THR A 180 8.26 -9.45 -5.33
CA THR A 180 9.56 -9.29 -4.67
C THR A 180 9.77 -10.19 -3.47
N LEU A 181 8.69 -10.74 -2.90
CA LEU A 181 8.80 -11.71 -1.81
C LEU A 181 9.32 -13.05 -2.37
N PRO A 182 10.28 -13.71 -1.69
CA PRO A 182 10.74 -15.05 -2.10
C PRO A 182 9.56 -16.02 -2.21
N GLU A 183 9.57 -16.85 -3.25
CA GLU A 183 8.46 -17.76 -3.59
C GLU A 183 8.00 -18.59 -2.39
N SER A 184 8.92 -19.17 -1.63
CA SER A 184 8.61 -19.97 -0.44
C SER A 184 7.92 -19.17 0.68
N LYS A 185 8.28 -17.89 0.84
CA LYS A 185 7.61 -17.00 1.80
C LYS A 185 6.23 -16.60 1.30
N LEU A 186 6.07 -16.32 0.00
CA LEU A 186 4.77 -16.02 -0.59
C LEU A 186 3.81 -17.21 -0.46
N ALA A 187 4.29 -18.41 -0.80
CA ALA A 187 3.53 -19.65 -0.62
C ALA A 187 3.08 -19.82 0.85
N ALA A 188 3.99 -19.62 1.81
CA ALA A 188 3.67 -19.72 3.23
C ALA A 188 2.60 -18.69 3.68
N VAL A 189 2.68 -17.44 3.21
CA VAL A 189 1.67 -16.41 3.51
C VAL A 189 0.31 -16.80 2.94
N VAL A 190 0.25 -17.19 1.66
CA VAL A 190 -1.00 -17.55 1.00
C VAL A 190 -1.63 -18.79 1.62
N GLN A 191 -0.85 -19.84 1.88
CA GLN A 191 -1.33 -21.06 2.51
C GLN A 191 -1.84 -20.80 3.92
N LEU A 192 -1.12 -20.01 4.73
CA LEU A 192 -1.58 -19.64 6.07
C LEU A 192 -2.92 -18.89 6.02
N SER A 193 -3.09 -17.98 5.06
CA SER A 193 -4.34 -17.21 4.90
C SER A 193 -5.56 -18.06 4.57
N ARG A 194 -5.37 -19.31 4.15
CA ARG A 194 -6.42 -20.25 3.75
C ARG A 194 -6.57 -21.44 4.71
N ASN A 195 -5.84 -21.44 5.81
CA ASN A 195 -5.81 -22.56 6.75
C ASN A 195 -7.00 -22.51 7.72
N GLU A 196 -8.13 -23.09 7.34
CA GLU A 196 -9.30 -23.18 8.24
C GLU A 196 -8.98 -23.96 9.54
N PRO A 197 -9.51 -23.54 10.70
CA PRO A 197 -10.43 -22.41 10.95
C PRO A 197 -9.71 -21.07 11.23
N HIS A 198 -8.42 -20.99 10.93
CA HIS A 198 -7.54 -19.83 11.18
C HIS A 198 -7.28 -19.01 9.90
N ASP A 199 -8.16 -19.10 8.92
CA ASP A 199 -8.06 -18.35 7.67
C ASP A 199 -8.21 -16.85 7.92
N PHE A 200 -7.67 -16.05 6.99
CA PHE A 200 -7.86 -14.60 6.97
C PHE A 200 -7.83 -14.08 5.53
N PRO A 201 -8.55 -12.98 5.24
CA PRO A 201 -8.61 -12.40 3.90
C PRO A 201 -7.30 -11.65 3.58
N PHE A 202 -6.35 -12.36 2.97
CA PHE A 202 -5.00 -11.85 2.66
C PHE A 202 -4.98 -10.45 2.02
N ALA A 203 -5.72 -10.23 0.92
CA ALA A 203 -5.76 -8.92 0.27
C ALA A 203 -6.30 -7.81 1.20
N VAL A 204 -7.36 -8.09 1.98
CA VAL A 204 -7.93 -7.13 2.95
C VAL A 204 -6.95 -6.82 4.09
N VAL A 205 -6.22 -7.81 4.59
CA VAL A 205 -5.14 -7.57 5.58
C VAL A 205 -4.07 -6.67 4.99
N GLY A 206 -3.64 -6.93 3.75
CA GLY A 206 -2.72 -6.09 3.02
C GLY A 206 -3.20 -4.64 2.90
N ILE A 207 -4.44 -4.44 2.46
CA ILE A 207 -5.06 -3.12 2.34
C ILE A 207 -5.07 -2.37 3.69
N ASN A 208 -5.38 -3.05 4.80
CA ASN A 208 -5.31 -2.43 6.13
C ASN A 208 -3.87 -2.01 6.51
N ILE A 209 -2.87 -2.85 6.22
CA ILE A 209 -1.46 -2.50 6.46
C ILE A 209 -1.06 -1.27 5.62
N THR A 210 -1.50 -1.17 4.37
CA THR A 210 -1.33 0.06 3.58
C THR A 210 -1.93 1.27 4.29
N ALA A 211 -3.13 1.15 4.87
CA ALA A 211 -3.77 2.26 5.59
C ALA A 211 -2.94 2.74 6.79
N LEU A 212 -2.35 1.80 7.55
CA LEU A 212 -1.42 2.13 8.63
C LEU A 212 -0.21 2.92 8.11
N LEU A 213 0.41 2.43 7.01
CA LEU A 213 1.57 3.08 6.41
C LEU A 213 1.25 4.46 5.83
N VAL A 214 0.10 4.63 5.18
CA VAL A 214 -0.38 5.92 4.66
C VAL A 214 -0.54 6.93 5.80
N THR A 215 -1.04 6.50 6.96
CA THR A 215 -1.16 7.36 8.14
C THR A 215 0.22 7.89 8.56
N ARG A 216 1.22 7.00 8.68
CA ARG A 216 2.61 7.38 9.02
C ARG A 216 3.24 8.29 7.94
N LEU A 217 2.98 7.99 6.67
CA LEU A 217 3.44 8.77 5.52
C LEU A 217 2.84 10.19 5.56
N ARG A 218 1.53 10.32 5.77
CA ARG A 218 0.81 11.60 5.86
C ARG A 218 1.32 12.43 7.04
N ASN A 219 1.69 11.79 8.14
CA ASN A 219 2.25 12.46 9.32
C ASN A 219 3.74 12.81 9.23
N GLY A 220 4.43 12.43 8.15
CA GLY A 220 5.85 12.75 7.96
C GLY A 220 6.78 11.88 8.82
N GLU A 221 6.27 10.76 9.32
CA GLU A 221 6.96 9.89 10.28
C GLU A 221 7.90 8.88 9.61
N LEU A 222 7.95 8.84 8.27
CA LEU A 222 8.71 7.85 7.50
C LEU A 222 9.99 8.40 6.84
N ILE A 223 10.42 9.62 7.16
CA ILE A 223 11.59 10.24 6.50
C ILE A 223 12.87 9.44 6.70
N GLU A 224 13.14 8.93 7.90
CA GLU A 224 14.35 8.15 8.18
C GLU A 224 14.37 6.84 7.38
N SER A 225 13.20 6.19 7.29
CA SER A 225 12.99 5.00 6.46
C SER A 225 13.21 5.28 4.98
N ALA A 226 12.71 6.42 4.48
CA ALA A 226 12.91 6.85 3.09
C ALA A 226 14.39 7.12 2.78
N LEU A 227 15.10 7.83 3.67
CA LEU A 227 16.54 8.08 3.52
C LEU A 227 17.36 6.78 3.52
N LEU A 228 17.02 5.84 4.41
CA LEU A 228 17.71 4.54 4.48
C LEU A 228 17.48 3.68 3.23
N CYS A 229 16.29 3.75 2.64
CA CYS A 229 15.94 2.92 1.49
C CYS A 229 16.27 3.58 0.13
N GLY A 230 16.45 4.90 0.11
CA GLY A 230 16.65 5.69 -1.10
C GLY A 230 15.35 6.19 -1.75
N GLY A 231 14.26 6.33 -0.99
CA GLY A 231 12.95 6.79 -1.47
C GLY A 231 11.80 6.32 -0.59
N TYR A 232 10.69 7.07 -0.58
CA TYR A 232 9.48 6.73 0.16
C TYR A 232 8.80 5.47 -0.38
N LEU A 233 8.73 5.28 -1.70
CA LEU A 233 8.08 4.09 -2.29
C LEU A 233 8.81 2.82 -1.86
N LYS A 234 10.14 2.82 -1.99
CA LYS A 234 10.97 1.68 -1.58
C LYS A 234 10.89 1.42 -0.08
N ALA A 235 10.84 2.47 0.74
CA ALA A 235 10.65 2.33 2.19
C ALA A 235 9.28 1.74 2.53
N LEU A 236 8.20 2.24 1.92
CA LEU A 236 6.83 1.75 2.11
C LEU A 236 6.71 0.27 1.71
N ASN A 237 7.26 -0.12 0.56
CA ASN A 237 7.21 -1.50 0.08
C ASN A 237 7.97 -2.45 1.01
N ARG A 238 9.16 -2.05 1.51
CA ARG A 238 9.89 -2.85 2.49
C ARG A 238 9.15 -2.97 3.82
N LEU A 239 8.65 -1.86 4.36
CA LEU A 239 7.85 -1.88 5.60
C LEU A 239 6.59 -2.73 5.43
N TYR A 240 5.93 -2.65 4.27
CA TYR A 240 4.74 -3.44 3.94
C TYR A 240 5.05 -4.94 3.97
N GLN A 241 6.12 -5.38 3.33
CA GLN A 241 6.58 -6.77 3.37
C GLN A 241 6.86 -7.24 4.79
N SER A 242 7.61 -6.46 5.57
CA SER A 242 7.90 -6.78 6.96
C SER A 242 6.64 -6.86 7.82
N CYS A 243 5.67 -5.97 7.61
CA CYS A 243 4.40 -5.99 8.32
C CYS A 243 3.56 -7.23 7.97
N ILE A 244 3.55 -7.67 6.70
CA ILE A 244 2.85 -8.89 6.26
C ILE A 244 3.49 -10.13 6.89
N ILE A 245 4.81 -10.23 6.87
CA ILE A 245 5.55 -11.34 7.48
C ILE A 245 5.29 -11.37 8.99
N LEU A 246 5.35 -10.21 9.65
CA LEU A 246 5.09 -10.09 11.08
C LEU A 246 3.64 -10.44 11.42
N PHE A 247 2.68 -9.97 10.62
CA PHE A 247 1.27 -10.34 10.76
C PHE A 247 1.12 -11.86 10.74
N CYS A 248 1.67 -12.53 9.72
CA CYS A 248 1.57 -13.98 9.57
C CYS A 248 2.27 -14.73 10.71
N LYS A 249 3.42 -14.23 11.16
CA LYS A 249 4.14 -14.80 12.31
C LYS A 249 3.29 -14.74 13.57
N GLN A 250 2.78 -13.56 13.92
CA GLN A 250 1.95 -13.37 15.11
C GLN A 250 0.63 -14.15 15.00
N TRP A 251 0.01 -14.14 13.83
CA TRP A 251 -1.22 -14.90 13.55
C TRP A 251 -1.06 -16.39 13.87
N LYS A 252 0.05 -16.97 13.43
CA LYS A 252 0.38 -18.38 13.66
C LYS A 252 0.76 -18.65 15.12
N GLU A 253 1.61 -17.82 15.72
CA GLU A 253 2.09 -18.00 17.10
C GLU A 253 0.97 -17.86 18.14
N GLU A 254 0.00 -16.97 17.88
CA GLU A 254 -1.14 -16.71 18.77
C GLU A 254 -2.38 -17.57 18.45
N ASN A 255 -2.31 -18.47 17.44
CA ASN A 255 -3.44 -19.28 16.95
C ASN A 255 -4.70 -18.43 16.66
N CYS A 256 -4.50 -17.29 15.99
CA CYS A 256 -5.55 -16.30 15.76
C CYS A 256 -6.70 -16.82 14.90
N THR A 257 -7.85 -16.18 15.05
CA THR A 257 -8.99 -16.26 14.15
C THR A 257 -9.28 -14.90 13.54
N VAL A 258 -10.16 -14.83 12.53
CA VAL A 258 -10.63 -13.58 11.91
C VAL A 258 -10.98 -12.47 12.92
N LYS A 259 -11.47 -12.82 14.11
CA LYS A 259 -11.83 -11.86 15.18
C LYS A 259 -10.63 -11.13 15.78
N ASP A 260 -9.45 -11.74 15.72
CA ASP A 260 -8.20 -11.23 16.29
C ASP A 260 -7.43 -10.32 15.32
N CYS A 261 -7.88 -10.20 14.07
CA CYS A 261 -7.21 -9.41 13.03
C CYS A 261 -6.93 -7.97 13.47
N GLN A 262 -7.90 -7.30 14.10
CA GLN A 262 -7.70 -5.92 14.55
C GLN A 262 -6.65 -5.81 15.65
N HIS A 263 -6.56 -6.81 16.53
CA HIS A 263 -5.56 -6.84 17.60
C HIS A 263 -4.14 -6.92 17.03
N ILE A 264 -3.92 -7.78 16.03
CA ILE A 264 -2.62 -7.90 15.35
C ILE A 264 -2.27 -6.61 14.59
N LEU A 265 -3.24 -6.02 13.88
CA LEU A 265 -3.03 -4.73 13.19
C LEU A 265 -2.64 -3.62 14.16
N ASN A 266 -3.25 -3.56 15.36
CA ASN A 266 -2.89 -2.57 16.39
C ASN A 266 -1.47 -2.77 16.94
N LYS A 267 -1.02 -4.03 17.08
CA LYS A 267 0.37 -4.36 17.44
C LYS A 267 1.36 -3.86 16.37
N ILE A 268 1.06 -4.12 15.10
CA ILE A 268 1.87 -3.66 13.97
C ILE A 268 1.92 -2.13 13.94
N ASP A 269 0.78 -1.45 14.11
CA ASP A 269 0.71 0.01 14.14
C ASP A 269 1.57 0.62 15.27
N THR A 270 1.61 -0.04 16.42
CA THR A 270 2.48 0.34 17.54
C THR A 270 3.97 0.18 17.19
N LEU A 271 4.34 -0.92 16.53
CA LEU A 271 5.72 -1.14 16.08
C LEU A 271 6.14 -0.18 14.97
N LEU A 272 5.24 0.18 14.07
CA LEU A 272 5.48 1.21 13.05
C LEU A 272 5.75 2.59 13.67
N ARG A 273 5.17 2.90 14.83
CA ARG A 273 5.46 4.13 15.58
C ARG A 273 6.80 4.08 16.31
N GLN A 274 7.17 2.93 16.86
CA GLN A 274 8.29 2.82 17.80
C GLN A 274 9.60 2.33 17.16
N SER A 275 9.53 1.49 16.12
CA SER A 275 10.63 0.60 15.73
C SER A 275 10.74 0.37 14.21
N GLN A 276 10.50 1.39 13.38
CA GLN A 276 10.57 1.27 11.91
C GLN A 276 11.88 0.65 11.41
N LYS A 277 13.02 1.07 11.98
CA LYS A 277 14.34 0.53 11.62
C LYS A 277 14.47 -0.97 11.93
N SER A 278 13.83 -1.45 13.00
CA SER A 278 13.79 -2.87 13.32
C SER A 278 12.99 -3.65 12.28
N LEU A 279 11.84 -3.11 11.85
CA LEU A 279 11.02 -3.72 10.80
C LEU A 279 11.74 -3.75 9.44
N LEU A 280 12.54 -2.75 9.12
CA LEU A 280 13.31 -2.75 7.88
C LEU A 280 14.43 -3.81 7.84
N ASN A 281 14.85 -4.31 9.02
CA ASN A 281 15.94 -5.28 9.16
C ASN A 281 15.46 -6.71 9.44
N SER A 282 14.15 -6.93 9.61
CA SER A 282 13.53 -8.26 9.79
C SER A 282 13.19 -8.92 8.46
#